data_AF-A0A7C8YHT6-F1
#
_entry.id   AF-A0A7C8YHT6-F1
#
_cell.length_a   1.000
_cell.length_b   1.000
_cell.length_c   1.000
_cell.angle_alpha   90.00
_cell.angle_beta   90.00
_cell.angle_gamma   90.00
#
_symmetry.space_group_name_H-M   'P 1'
#
loop_
_entity.id
_entity.type
_entity.pdbx_description
1 polymer ?
#
loop_
_entity_poly.entity_id
_entity_poly.type
_entity_poly.pdbx_seq_one_letter_code
_entity_poly.pdbx_strand_id
1 'polypeptide(L)'
;RARHDAALALYHLSLVQSNRLKLVKLGSVQLFLGMVKSGQMPGRALLILCNLAACNEGRAAMLDAGAVEFFVGLLRKGEFDMESTRESCVAAISALSHGGGLRFRGLAKAAGAVDVLWDVAEQTGRERA
;
A
#
# COMPACT_ATOMS: atom_id res chain seq x y z
N ARG A 1 13.34 -16.29 8.36
CA ARG A 1 14.83 -16.15 8.33
C ARG A 1 15.24 -15.46 7.02
N ALA A 2 16.49 -15.01 6.88
CA ALA A 2 17.06 -14.29 5.73
C ALA A 2 16.16 -13.22 5.09
N ARG A 3 15.30 -13.57 4.10
CA ARG A 3 14.35 -12.64 3.46
C ARG A 3 13.43 -11.92 4.46
N HIS A 4 12.95 -12.63 5.48
CA HIS A 4 12.13 -12.03 6.55
C HIS A 4 12.90 -10.95 7.30
N ASP A 5 14.15 -11.24 7.63
CA ASP A 5 14.97 -10.43 8.53
C ASP A 5 15.52 -9.21 7.77
N ALA A 6 15.81 -9.38 6.47
CA ALA A 6 16.08 -8.30 5.53
C ALA A 6 14.85 -7.40 5.31
N ALA A 7 13.64 -7.95 5.15
CA ALA A 7 12.41 -7.17 5.05
C ALA A 7 12.14 -6.39 6.35
N LEU A 8 12.42 -6.98 7.52
CA LEU A 8 12.33 -6.31 8.82
C LEU A 8 13.35 -5.16 8.94
N ALA A 9 14.60 -5.36 8.50
CA ALA A 9 15.61 -4.31 8.48
C ALA A 9 15.23 -3.15 7.55
N LEU A 10 14.77 -3.45 6.32
CA LEU A 10 14.25 -2.44 5.38
C LEU A 10 13.02 -1.71 5.94
N TYR A 11 12.17 -2.41 6.68
CA TYR A 11 11.04 -1.84 7.41
C TYR A 11 11.46 -0.87 8.51
N HIS A 12 12.52 -1.12 9.28
CA HIS A 12 13.07 -0.14 10.21
C HIS A 12 13.74 1.04 9.49
N LEU A 13 14.54 0.78 8.45
CA LEU A 13 15.20 1.82 7.66
C LEU A 13 14.20 2.78 6.99
N SER A 14 13.07 2.27 6.49
CA SER A 14 12.01 3.06 5.83
C SER A 14 11.29 4.07 6.76
N LEU A 15 11.41 3.92 8.09
CA LEU A 15 10.89 4.92 9.03
C LEU A 15 11.61 6.27 8.86
N VAL A 16 12.89 6.28 8.49
CA VAL A 16 13.69 7.49 8.29
C VAL A 16 13.46 8.08 6.90
N GLN A 17 13.05 9.36 6.82
CA GLN A 17 12.66 10.03 5.58
C GLN A 17 13.74 9.98 4.48
N SER A 18 15.01 10.26 4.82
CA SER A 18 16.13 10.24 3.87
C SER A 18 16.45 8.85 3.32
N ASN A 19 16.06 7.78 4.02
CA ASN A 19 16.17 6.41 3.52
C ASN A 19 15.01 6.03 2.59
N ARG A 20 13.80 6.57 2.77
CA ARG A 20 12.67 6.35 1.85
C ARG A 20 13.04 6.75 0.42
N LEU A 21 13.67 7.92 0.25
CA LEU A 21 14.16 8.39 -1.04
C LEU A 21 15.19 7.44 -1.67
N LYS A 22 16.11 6.87 -0.87
CA LYS A 22 17.09 5.87 -1.34
C LYS A 22 16.39 4.58 -1.76
N LEU A 23 15.44 4.09 -0.97
CA LEU A 23 14.65 2.89 -1.26
C LEU A 23 13.84 3.05 -2.55
N VAL A 24 13.22 4.21 -2.78
CA VAL A 24 12.50 4.51 -4.04
C VAL A 24 13.45 4.49 -5.24
N LYS A 25 14.62 5.13 -5.12
CA LYS A 25 15.66 5.13 -6.18
C LYS A 25 16.25 3.74 -6.47
N LEU A 26 16.15 2.80 -5.52
CA LEU A 26 16.52 1.38 -5.70
C LEU A 26 15.36 0.52 -6.25
N GLY A 27 14.28 1.12 -6.74
CA GLY A 27 13.15 0.40 -7.35
C GLY A 27 12.27 -0.38 -6.39
N SER A 28 12.43 -0.19 -5.07
CA SER A 28 11.82 -1.05 -4.04
C SER A 28 10.29 -1.11 -4.05
N VAL A 29 9.61 -0.10 -4.60
CA VAL A 29 8.14 -0.08 -4.73
C VAL A 29 7.63 -1.32 -5.47
N GLN A 30 8.21 -1.64 -6.63
CA GLN A 30 7.79 -2.80 -7.43
C GLN A 30 8.14 -4.12 -6.74
N LEU A 31 9.26 -4.18 -6.01
CA LEU A 31 9.64 -5.33 -5.21
C LEU A 31 8.60 -5.62 -4.12
N PHE A 32 8.17 -4.60 -3.37
CA PHE A 32 7.19 -4.78 -2.29
C PHE A 32 5.78 -5.04 -2.81
N LEU A 33 5.35 -4.42 -3.91
CA LEU A 33 4.07 -4.76 -4.56
C LEU A 33 4.08 -6.23 -5.04
N GLY A 34 5.19 -6.71 -5.61
CA GLY A 34 5.37 -8.12 -5.98
C GLY A 34 5.37 -9.08 -4.78
N MET A 35 5.95 -8.68 -3.64
CA MET A 35 5.88 -9.45 -2.39
C MET A 35 4.43 -9.56 -1.87
N VAL A 36 3.66 -8.47 -1.87
CA VAL A 36 2.24 -8.51 -1.50
C VAL A 36 1.45 -9.42 -2.44
N LYS A 37 1.65 -9.26 -3.76
CA LYS A 37 0.95 -10.05 -4.80
C LYS A 37 1.23 -11.56 -4.73
N SER A 38 2.37 -11.96 -4.17
CA SER A 38 2.77 -13.37 -4.02
C SER A 38 2.48 -13.95 -2.64
N GLY A 39 1.80 -13.21 -1.75
CA GLY A 39 1.57 -13.62 -0.36
C GLY A 39 2.85 -13.71 0.48
N GLN A 40 3.97 -13.18 -0.01
CA GLN A 40 5.27 -13.27 0.67
C GLN A 40 5.45 -12.11 1.65
N MET A 41 5.05 -12.33 2.91
CA MET A 41 5.07 -11.32 3.99
C MET A 41 4.24 -10.05 3.67
N PRO A 42 2.98 -10.16 3.23
CA PRO A 42 2.20 -9.05 2.69
C PRO A 42 2.08 -7.88 3.68
N GLY A 43 1.73 -8.16 4.95
CA GLY A 43 1.61 -7.11 5.97
C GLY A 43 2.89 -6.28 6.17
N ARG A 44 4.07 -6.90 6.22
CA ARG A 44 5.32 -6.12 6.39
C ARG A 44 5.75 -5.40 5.10
N ALA A 45 5.45 -5.95 3.93
CA ALA A 45 5.65 -5.27 2.64
C ALA A 45 4.71 -4.05 2.49
N LEU A 46 3.44 -4.18 2.87
CA LEU A 46 2.48 -3.07 2.93
C LEU A 46 2.93 -1.97 3.90
N LEU A 47 3.39 -2.32 5.10
CA LEU A 47 3.91 -1.33 6.06
C LEU A 47 5.12 -0.55 5.51
N ILE A 48 5.95 -1.15 4.66
CA ILE A 48 7.02 -0.42 3.96
C ILE A 48 6.43 0.50 2.88
N LEU A 49 5.47 0.03 2.09
CA LEU A 49 4.78 0.84 1.08
C LEU A 49 4.06 2.05 1.71
N CYS A 50 3.40 1.90 2.87
CA CYS A 50 2.84 3.01 3.65
C CYS A 50 3.92 4.02 4.08
N ASN A 51 5.08 3.55 4.54
CA ASN A 51 6.20 4.43 4.87
C ASN A 51 6.72 5.20 3.64
N LEU A 52 6.79 4.57 2.47
CA LEU A 52 7.16 5.25 1.22
C LEU A 52 6.10 6.27 0.77
N ALA A 53 4.82 5.92 0.86
CA ALA A 53 3.69 6.81 0.55
C ALA A 53 3.60 8.06 1.46
N ALA A 54 4.38 8.12 2.54
CA ALA A 54 4.50 9.32 3.36
C ALA A 54 5.44 10.41 2.77
N CYS A 55 6.28 10.13 1.75
CA CYS A 55 7.06 11.16 1.03
C CYS A 55 6.59 11.35 -0.43
N ASN A 56 6.94 12.49 -1.04
CA ASN A 56 6.45 12.86 -2.38
C ASN A 56 6.92 11.89 -3.47
N GLU A 57 8.18 11.46 -3.40
CA GLU A 57 8.82 10.59 -4.38
C GLU A 57 8.32 9.15 -4.27
N GLY A 58 8.03 8.70 -3.04
CA GLY A 58 7.38 7.41 -2.80
C GLY A 58 5.94 7.39 -3.27
N ARG A 59 5.16 8.47 -3.04
CA ARG A 59 3.83 8.63 -3.64
C ARG A 59 3.89 8.60 -5.16
N ALA A 60 4.76 9.40 -5.77
CA ALA A 60 4.93 9.44 -7.22
C ALA A 60 5.23 8.03 -7.77
N ALA A 61 6.28 7.38 -7.28
CA ALA A 61 6.68 6.05 -7.72
C ALA A 61 5.61 4.96 -7.47
N MET A 62 4.77 5.10 -6.44
CA MET A 62 3.63 4.20 -6.22
C MET A 62 2.46 4.47 -7.18
N LEU A 63 2.21 5.72 -7.58
CA LEU A 63 1.26 6.07 -8.63
C LEU A 63 1.80 5.72 -10.04
N ASP A 64 3.12 5.66 -10.23
CA ASP A 64 3.78 5.11 -11.43
C ASP A 64 3.69 3.59 -11.48
N ALA A 65 3.82 2.92 -10.34
CA ALA A 65 3.73 1.46 -10.21
C ALA A 65 2.30 0.89 -10.21
N GLY A 66 1.26 1.70 -10.44
CA GLY A 66 -0.13 1.25 -10.47
C GLY A 66 -0.71 0.85 -9.11
N ALA A 67 -0.11 1.29 -7.99
CA ALA A 67 -0.45 0.82 -6.65
C ALA A 67 -1.92 1.05 -6.25
N VAL A 68 -2.58 2.08 -6.81
CA VAL A 68 -4.02 2.35 -6.56
C VAL A 68 -4.90 1.23 -7.09
N GLU A 69 -4.71 0.81 -8.35
CA GLU A 69 -5.43 -0.30 -8.95
C GLU A 69 -5.14 -1.60 -8.21
N PHE A 70 -3.87 -1.82 -7.84
CA PHE A 70 -3.44 -2.99 -7.09
C PHE A 70 -4.13 -3.12 -5.72
N PHE A 71 -4.13 -2.07 -4.88
CA PHE A 71 -4.78 -2.12 -3.57
C PHE A 71 -6.31 -2.22 -3.67
N VAL A 72 -6.93 -1.53 -4.63
CA VAL A 72 -8.39 -1.63 -4.86
C VAL A 72 -8.77 -3.04 -5.35
N GLY A 73 -7.96 -3.64 -6.22
CA GLY A 73 -8.14 -5.02 -6.69
C GLY A 73 -8.00 -6.06 -5.59
N LEU A 74 -7.04 -5.88 -4.68
CA LEU A 74 -6.88 -6.73 -3.49
C LEU A 74 -8.09 -6.66 -2.55
N LEU A 75 -8.54 -5.44 -2.23
CA LEU A 75 -9.72 -5.21 -1.39
C LEU A 75 -10.99 -5.82 -2.01
N ARG A 76 -11.23 -5.58 -3.31
CA ARG A 76 -12.43 -6.07 -4.02
C ARG A 76 -12.56 -7.60 -4.00
N LYS A 77 -11.45 -8.34 -4.01
CA LYS A 77 -11.48 -9.81 -4.02
C LYS A 77 -11.62 -10.45 -2.64
N GLY A 78 -11.38 -9.69 -1.55
CA GLY A 78 -11.18 -10.27 -0.23
C GLY A 78 -9.94 -11.19 -0.15
N GLU A 79 -8.88 -10.90 -0.91
CA GLU A 79 -7.72 -11.81 -1.10
C GLU A 79 -6.81 -11.98 0.15
N PHE A 80 -7.29 -11.61 1.35
CA PHE A 80 -6.56 -11.66 2.62
C PHE A 80 -7.46 -12.11 3.79
N ASP A 81 -7.14 -13.26 4.39
CA ASP A 81 -7.79 -13.79 5.60
C ASP A 81 -7.55 -12.98 6.89
N MET A 82 -6.83 -11.85 6.83
CA MET A 82 -6.33 -11.13 7.99
C MET A 82 -6.56 -9.62 7.92
N GLU A 83 -7.36 -9.11 8.85
CA GLU A 83 -7.83 -7.73 8.93
C GLU A 83 -6.73 -6.68 8.82
N SER A 84 -5.59 -6.88 9.49
CA SER A 84 -4.45 -5.96 9.46
C SER A 84 -3.90 -5.72 8.04
N THR A 85 -4.18 -6.63 7.10
CA THR A 85 -3.80 -6.51 5.68
C THR A 85 -4.85 -5.71 4.89
N ARG A 86 -6.15 -5.81 5.24
CA ARG A 86 -7.25 -4.95 4.77
C ARG A 86 -7.00 -3.50 5.22
N GLU A 87 -6.78 -3.29 6.52
CA GLU A 87 -6.43 -1.99 7.11
C GLU A 87 -5.18 -1.37 6.45
N SER A 88 -4.12 -2.17 6.24
CA SER A 88 -2.88 -1.69 5.62
C SER A 88 -3.07 -1.26 4.16
N CYS A 89 -3.96 -1.92 3.39
CA CYS A 89 -4.29 -1.49 2.04
C CYS A 89 -5.07 -0.17 2.02
N VAL A 90 -6.06 -0.01 2.92
CA VAL A 90 -6.81 1.24 3.10
C VAL A 90 -5.88 2.38 3.54
N ALA A 91 -4.95 2.11 4.47
CA ALA A 91 -3.94 3.07 4.90
C ALA A 91 -3.00 3.50 3.76
N ALA A 92 -2.60 2.57 2.88
CA ALA A 92 -1.80 2.89 1.70
C ALA A 92 -2.57 3.77 0.69
N ILE A 93 -3.83 3.45 0.40
CA ILE A 93 -4.71 4.27 -0.44
C ILE A 93 -4.89 5.68 0.15
N SER A 94 -5.08 5.78 1.47
CA SER A 94 -5.18 7.05 2.19
C SER A 94 -3.89 7.86 2.10
N ALA A 95 -2.72 7.26 2.31
CA ALA A 95 -1.44 7.95 2.18
C ALA A 95 -1.19 8.46 0.75
N LEU A 96 -1.65 7.74 -0.27
CA LEU A 96 -1.61 8.18 -1.67
C LEU A 96 -2.58 9.34 -1.96
N SER A 97 -3.76 9.38 -1.32
CA SER A 97 -4.76 10.43 -1.55
C SER A 97 -4.30 11.81 -1.05
N HIS A 98 -3.63 11.85 0.12
CA HIS A 98 -3.17 13.09 0.78
C HIS A 98 -2.16 13.91 -0.03
N GLY A 99 -1.46 13.30 -1.00
CA GLY A 99 -0.46 14.00 -1.83
C GLY A 99 -0.48 13.63 -3.32
N GLY A 100 -1.39 12.78 -3.78
CA GLY A 100 -1.46 12.34 -5.18
C GLY A 100 -2.30 13.23 -6.12
N GLY A 101 -3.01 14.22 -5.58
CA GLY A 101 -3.70 15.26 -6.35
C GLY A 101 -4.67 14.73 -7.41
N LEU A 102 -4.71 15.38 -8.58
CA LEU A 102 -5.53 14.95 -9.72
C LEU A 102 -5.14 13.55 -10.25
N ARG A 103 -3.85 13.19 -10.18
CA ARG A 103 -3.35 11.88 -10.64
C ARG A 103 -3.95 10.74 -9.84
N PHE A 104 -3.93 10.83 -8.50
CA PHE A 104 -4.59 9.85 -7.64
C PHE A 104 -6.10 9.80 -7.94
N ARG A 105 -6.78 10.94 -8.09
CA ARG A 105 -8.23 10.97 -8.39
C ARG A 105 -8.57 10.27 -9.71
N GLY A 106 -7.76 10.45 -10.75
CA GLY A 106 -7.91 9.75 -12.02
C GLY A 106 -7.76 8.24 -11.89
N LEU A 107 -6.67 7.78 -11.23
CA LEU A 107 -6.41 6.36 -10.99
C LEU A 107 -7.47 5.70 -10.10
N ALA A 108 -7.91 6.39 -9.04
CA ALA A 108 -8.95 5.91 -8.13
C ALA A 108 -10.32 5.80 -8.83
N LYS A 109 -10.65 6.73 -9.73
CA LYS A 109 -11.84 6.62 -10.58
C LYS A 109 -11.73 5.43 -11.54
N ALA A 110 -10.59 5.26 -12.21
CA ALA A 110 -10.37 4.17 -13.16
C ALA A 110 -10.43 2.78 -12.49
N ALA A 111 -9.93 2.66 -11.26
CA ALA A 111 -9.97 1.40 -10.50
C ALA A 111 -11.36 1.03 -9.94
N GLY A 112 -12.34 1.96 -9.94
CA GLY A 112 -13.60 1.79 -9.20
C GLY A 112 -13.38 1.78 -7.68
N ALA A 113 -12.56 2.73 -7.19
CA ALA A 113 -12.14 2.77 -5.78
C ALA A 113 -13.24 3.25 -4.82
N VAL A 114 -14.23 4.01 -5.31
CA VAL A 114 -15.30 4.57 -4.46
C VAL A 114 -16.16 3.45 -3.89
N ASP A 115 -16.63 2.56 -4.77
CA ASP A 115 -17.54 1.47 -4.42
C ASP A 115 -16.87 0.48 -3.46
N VAL A 116 -15.62 0.09 -3.77
CA VAL A 116 -14.83 -0.84 -2.94
C VAL A 116 -14.49 -0.26 -1.56
N LEU A 117 -14.23 1.05 -1.46
CA LEU A 117 -14.00 1.69 -0.15
C LEU A 117 -15.30 1.89 0.64
N TRP A 118 -16.44 2.01 -0.04
CA TRP A 118 -17.76 2.03 0.59
C TRP A 118 -18.11 0.65 1.18
N ASP A 119 -17.95 -0.42 0.41
CA ASP A 119 -18.16 -1.81 0.86
C ASP A 119 -17.32 -2.14 2.12
N VAL A 120 -16.03 -1.76 2.11
CA VAL A 120 -15.13 -1.97 3.25
C VAL A 120 -15.54 -1.13 4.48
N ALA A 121 -16.03 0.10 4.28
CA ALA A 121 -16.54 0.93 5.37
C ALA A 121 -17.80 0.33 6.00
N GLU A 122 -18.73 -0.19 5.21
CA GLU A 122 -19.92 -0.89 5.73
C GLU A 122 -19.57 -2.17 6.48
N GLN A 123 -18.60 -2.95 6.01
CA GLN A 123 -18.13 -4.17 6.70
C GLN A 123 -17.51 -3.81 8.06
N THR A 124 -16.58 -2.86 8.07
CA THR A 124 -15.91 -2.37 9.31
C THR A 124 -16.91 -1.83 10.33
N GLY A 125 -18.03 -1.25 9.87
CA GLY A 125 -19.12 -0.78 10.74
C GLY A 125 -19.95 -1.89 11.39
N ARG A 126 -20.11 -3.04 10.70
CA ARG A 126 -20.86 -4.21 11.20
C ARG A 126 -20.04 -5.09 12.13
N GLU A 127 -18.71 -5.07 12.00
CA GLU A 127 -17.76 -5.81 12.85
C GLU A 127 -17.49 -5.14 14.21
N ARG A 128 -18.02 -3.92 14.43
CA ARG A 128 -17.77 -3.07 15.61
C ARG A 128 -19.05 -2.69 16.37
N ALA A 129 -20.16 -3.37 16.09
CA ALA A 129 -21.49 -3.14 16.65
C ALA A 129 -22.02 -4.41 17.34
#